data_AF-A0A7Y9RZR7-F1
#
_entry.id   AF-A0A7Y9RZR7-F1
#
_cell.length_a   1.000
_cell.length_b   1.000
_cell.length_c   1.000
_cell.angle_alpha   90.00
_cell.angle_beta   90.00
_cell.angle_gamma   90.00
#
_symmetry.space_group_name_H-M   'P 1'
#
loop_
_entity.id
_entity.type
_entity.pdbx_description
1 polymer ?
#
loop_
_entity_poly.entity_id
_entity_poly.type
_entity_poly.pdbx_seq_one_letter_code
_entity_poly.pdbx_strand_id
1 'polypeptide(L)'
;MTNSNYGSSDLIAKALRAGAEAILAVLNGTEGGAAKTVAGVAPDNGGPIEYDPLHDDPPFTPVPNGGTEAEGWMTSVTYLGAIARINAEENRGATREEIPVLAKRAGYVDGRVVNGWNSRPTSVRSIENKDGARFLNQAGLDYVKKCADKLGITLVGEMSAVPTPEA
;
A
#
# COMPACT_ATOMS: atom_id res chain seq x y z
N MET A 1 -36.06 4.45 25.85
CA MET A 1 -35.09 3.70 25.02
C MET A 1 -35.70 3.56 23.63
N THR A 2 -35.23 4.34 22.66
CA THR A 2 -35.72 4.33 21.27
C THR A 2 -34.63 3.79 20.37
N ASN A 3 -34.86 2.60 19.79
CA ASN A 3 -33.95 1.96 18.85
C ASN A 3 -34.07 2.61 17.47
N SER A 4 -32.98 3.23 17.01
CA SER A 4 -32.84 3.78 15.65
C SER A 4 -32.38 2.69 14.68
N ASN A 5 -33.33 1.97 14.06
CA ASN A 5 -33.07 1.00 12.99
C ASN A 5 -33.06 1.61 11.57
N TYR A 6 -33.16 2.93 11.42
CA TYR A 6 -33.29 3.61 10.12
C TYR A 6 -31.95 3.89 9.41
N GLY A 7 -30.80 3.72 10.07
CA GLY A 7 -29.49 4.03 9.48
C GLY A 7 -28.93 2.95 8.54
N SER A 8 -29.26 1.68 8.77
CA SER A 8 -28.70 0.56 8.00
C SER A 8 -29.35 0.40 6.63
N SER A 9 -30.64 0.70 6.47
CA SER A 9 -31.33 0.54 5.18
C SER A 9 -30.83 1.51 4.12
N ASP A 10 -30.52 2.75 4.50
CA ASP A 10 -30.01 3.77 3.57
C ASP A 10 -28.56 3.52 3.14
N LEU A 11 -27.75 2.95 4.04
CA LEU A 11 -26.38 2.54 3.72
C LEU A 11 -26.38 1.33 2.77
N ILE A 12 -27.27 0.36 3.01
CA ILE A 12 -27.43 -0.80 2.14
C ILE A 12 -27.93 -0.37 0.75
N ALA A 13 -28.90 0.55 0.68
CA ALA A 13 -29.42 1.04 -0.60
C ALA A 13 -28.38 1.82 -1.42
N LYS A 14 -27.50 2.59 -0.76
CA LYS A 14 -26.39 3.30 -1.42
C LYS A 14 -25.31 2.33 -1.92
N ALA A 15 -24.96 1.34 -1.12
CA ALA A 15 -24.00 0.30 -1.52
C ALA A 15 -24.53 -0.52 -2.71
N LEU A 16 -25.81 -0.88 -2.70
CA LEU A 16 -26.45 -1.60 -3.82
C LEU A 16 -26.42 -0.78 -5.12
N ARG A 17 -26.68 0.53 -5.03
CA ARG A 17 -26.65 1.42 -6.19
C ARG A 17 -25.24 1.55 -6.77
N ALA A 18 -24.23 1.74 -5.92
CA ALA A 18 -22.84 1.82 -6.36
C ALA A 18 -22.35 0.52 -7.01
N GLY A 19 -22.76 -0.63 -6.46
CA GLY A 19 -22.46 -1.94 -7.06
C GLY A 19 -23.12 -2.13 -8.43
N ALA A 20 -24.39 -1.73 -8.58
CA ALA A 20 -25.11 -1.83 -9.85
C ALA A 20 -24.50 -0.92 -10.94
N GLU A 21 -24.05 0.28 -10.58
CA GLU A 21 -23.39 1.22 -11.51
C GLU A 21 -22.03 0.67 -12.00
N ALA A 22 -21.25 0.04 -11.12
CA ALA A 22 -19.98 -0.58 -11.50
C ALA A 22 -20.17 -1.76 -12.46
N ILE A 23 -21.19 -2.60 -12.23
CA ILE A 23 -21.50 -3.73 -13.11
C ILE A 23 -21.97 -3.24 -14.49
N LEU A 24 -22.82 -2.20 -14.54
CA LEU A 24 -23.28 -1.63 -15.80
C LEU A 24 -22.16 -0.95 -16.59
N ALA A 25 -21.18 -0.35 -15.93
CA ALA A 25 -20.00 0.21 -16.60
C ALA A 25 -19.14 -0.87 -17.28
N VAL A 26 -19.05 -2.06 -16.68
CA VAL A 26 -18.36 -3.21 -17.28
C VAL A 26 -19.15 -3.78 -18.46
N LEU A 27 -20.48 -3.87 -18.34
CA LEU A 27 -21.36 -4.39 -19.39
C LEU A 27 -21.48 -3.45 -20.59
N ASN A 28 -21.38 -2.13 -20.37
CA ASN A 28 -21.41 -1.12 -21.42
C ASN A 28 -20.03 -0.87 -22.05
N GLY A 29 -19.04 -1.74 -21.77
CA GLY A 29 -17.70 -1.69 -22.36
C GLY A 29 -17.77 -1.56 -23.88
N THR A 30 -17.45 -0.35 -24.35
CA THR A 30 -17.14 -0.07 -25.75
C THR A 30 -15.83 -0.79 -26.09
N GLU A 31 -15.85 -1.47 -27.22
CA GLU A 31 -14.82 -2.34 -27.73
C GLU A 31 -13.44 -1.68 -27.81
N GLY A 32 -12.39 -2.45 -27.46
CA GLY A 32 -11.04 -2.22 -27.97
C GLY A 32 -9.94 -2.15 -26.92
N GLY A 33 -9.38 -3.32 -26.55
CA GLY A 33 -8.02 -3.39 -25.99
C GLY A 33 -7.85 -4.38 -24.84
N ALA A 34 -7.40 -5.59 -25.19
CA ALA A 34 -6.77 -6.60 -24.33
C ALA A 34 -7.44 -6.85 -22.96
N ALA A 35 -8.30 -7.88 -22.93
CA ALA A 35 -8.74 -8.53 -21.71
C ALA A 35 -7.54 -9.01 -20.88
N LYS A 36 -7.12 -8.21 -19.90
CA LYS A 36 -6.46 -8.72 -18.70
C LYS A 36 -7.56 -9.37 -17.88
N THR A 37 -7.55 -10.70 -17.83
CA THR A 37 -8.36 -11.48 -16.90
C THR A 37 -8.16 -10.94 -15.50
N VAL A 38 -9.17 -10.23 -15.00
CA VAL A 38 -9.29 -9.91 -13.57
C VAL A 38 -9.62 -11.23 -12.91
N ALA A 39 -8.65 -11.81 -12.20
CA ALA A 39 -8.93 -12.90 -11.29
C ALA A 39 -9.88 -12.37 -10.22
N GLY A 40 -11.18 -12.62 -10.43
CA GLY A 40 -12.23 -12.26 -9.50
C GLY A 40 -12.11 -13.12 -8.25
N VAL A 41 -11.50 -12.57 -7.21
CA VAL A 41 -11.83 -12.97 -5.85
C VAL A 41 -13.12 -12.21 -5.52
N ALA A 42 -14.24 -12.95 -5.49
CA ALA A 42 -15.49 -12.44 -4.94
C ALA A 42 -15.25 -11.91 -3.51
N PRO A 43 -15.97 -10.87 -3.07
CA PRO A 43 -15.72 -10.28 -1.75
C PRO A 43 -16.04 -11.31 -0.67
N ASP A 44 -15.02 -11.77 0.02
CA ASP A 44 -15.22 -12.44 1.29
C ASP A 44 -15.72 -11.40 2.31
N ASN A 45 -16.57 -11.86 3.20
CA ASN A 45 -17.47 -11.07 4.03
C ASN A 45 -16.75 -10.02 4.90
N GLY A 46 -16.72 -8.75 4.47
CA GLY A 46 -16.70 -7.54 5.31
C GLY A 46 -15.55 -7.35 6.32
N GLY A 47 -14.48 -8.14 6.26
CA GLY A 47 -13.29 -8.00 7.10
C GLY A 47 -12.26 -7.05 6.49
N PRO A 48 -11.35 -6.47 7.29
CA PRO A 48 -10.22 -5.72 6.76
C PRO A 48 -9.32 -6.64 5.92
N ILE A 49 -8.79 -6.13 4.81
CA ILE A 49 -7.88 -6.88 3.94
C ILE A 49 -6.55 -7.03 4.68
N GLU A 50 -6.14 -8.26 4.96
CA GLU A 50 -4.82 -8.55 5.50
C GLU A 50 -3.77 -8.50 4.40
N TYR A 51 -2.62 -7.88 4.67
CA TYR A 51 -1.54 -7.74 3.70
C TYR A 51 -0.16 -7.79 4.36
N ASP A 52 0.70 -8.68 3.87
CA ASP A 52 2.14 -8.71 4.14
C ASP A 52 2.93 -8.00 3.03
N PRO A 53 3.46 -6.79 3.26
CA PRO A 53 4.21 -6.06 2.23
C PRO A 53 5.48 -6.77 1.74
N LEU A 54 6.08 -7.64 2.56
CA LEU A 54 7.32 -8.33 2.21
C LEU A 54 7.04 -9.57 1.36
N HIS A 55 5.98 -10.31 1.67
CA HIS A 55 5.75 -11.63 1.08
C HIS A 55 4.55 -11.71 0.13
N ASP A 56 3.52 -10.89 0.31
CA ASP A 56 2.29 -10.99 -0.47
C ASP A 56 2.28 -10.08 -1.70
N ASP A 57 1.55 -10.47 -2.74
CA ASP A 57 1.26 -9.55 -3.85
C ASP A 57 0.31 -8.43 -3.37
N PRO A 58 0.51 -7.17 -3.82
CA PRO A 58 -0.36 -6.07 -3.42
C PRO A 58 -1.84 -6.34 -3.74
N PRO A 59 -2.77 -6.11 -2.78
CA PRO A 59 -4.19 -6.36 -3.00
C PRO A 59 -4.82 -5.37 -3.99
N PHE A 60 -4.17 -4.22 -4.18
CA PHE A 60 -4.51 -3.20 -5.18
C PHE A 60 -3.30 -2.93 -6.07
N THR A 61 -3.53 -2.48 -7.30
CA THR A 61 -2.42 -2.13 -8.19
C THR A 61 -1.70 -0.89 -7.68
N PRO A 62 -0.39 -0.95 -7.37
CA PRO A 62 0.35 0.24 -7.00
C PRO A 62 0.76 1.03 -8.25
N VAL A 63 0.49 2.34 -8.26
CA VAL A 63 0.84 3.23 -9.37
C VAL A 63 1.52 4.49 -8.81
N PRO A 64 2.87 4.55 -8.81
CA PRO A 64 3.60 5.61 -8.13
C PRO A 64 3.42 7.00 -8.78
N ASN A 65 3.11 7.05 -10.08
CA ASN A 65 2.96 8.29 -10.84
C ASN A 65 1.78 8.20 -11.80
N GLY A 66 0.91 9.21 -11.81
CA GLY A 66 -0.24 9.30 -12.73
C GLY A 66 -1.42 8.40 -12.40
N GLY A 67 -1.38 7.68 -11.27
CA GLY A 67 -2.50 6.94 -10.72
C GLY A 67 -3.41 7.77 -9.81
N THR A 68 -4.42 7.12 -9.27
CA THR A 68 -5.28 7.63 -8.20
C THR A 68 -4.53 7.72 -6.88
N GLU A 69 -5.10 8.45 -5.91
CA GLU A 69 -4.52 8.59 -4.58
C GLU A 69 -4.36 7.23 -3.86
N ALA A 70 -5.34 6.34 -4.01
CA ALA A 70 -5.29 5.00 -3.43
C ALA A 70 -4.16 4.15 -4.01
N GLU A 71 -3.92 4.23 -5.33
CA GLU A 71 -2.81 3.52 -5.97
C GLU A 71 -1.44 4.08 -5.51
N GLY A 72 -1.36 5.39 -5.26
CA GLY A 72 -0.16 6.02 -4.67
C GLY A 72 0.06 5.63 -3.19
N TRP A 73 -1.01 5.47 -2.41
CA TRP A 73 -0.92 4.90 -1.06
C TRP A 73 -0.46 3.45 -1.12
N MET A 74 -0.97 2.66 -2.05
CA MET A 74 -0.57 1.26 -2.21
C MET A 74 0.92 1.15 -2.58
N THR A 75 1.43 2.01 -3.47
CA THR A 75 2.88 2.12 -3.73
C THR A 75 3.66 2.35 -2.43
N SER A 76 3.19 3.25 -1.58
CA SER A 76 3.86 3.59 -0.32
C SER A 76 3.85 2.40 0.64
N VAL A 77 2.71 1.75 0.81
CA VAL A 77 2.55 0.57 1.69
C VAL A 77 3.41 -0.59 1.19
N THR A 78 3.39 -0.89 -0.12
CA THR A 78 4.18 -1.99 -0.69
C THR A 78 5.68 -1.75 -0.55
N TYR A 79 6.19 -0.57 -0.93
CA TYR A 79 7.63 -0.32 -0.90
C TYR A 79 8.17 -0.12 0.52
N LEU A 80 7.60 0.84 1.26
CA LEU A 80 8.10 1.22 2.58
C LEU A 80 7.74 0.16 3.63
N GLY A 81 6.55 -0.46 3.51
CA GLY A 81 6.14 -1.55 4.41
C GLY A 81 7.05 -2.77 4.29
N ALA A 82 7.51 -3.11 3.08
CA ALA A 82 8.45 -4.22 2.89
C ALA A 82 9.79 -3.96 3.59
N ILE A 83 10.29 -2.72 3.52
CA ILE A 83 11.51 -2.32 4.25
C ILE A 83 11.27 -2.36 5.77
N ALA A 84 10.08 -1.96 6.24
CA ALA A 84 9.71 -2.06 7.65
C ALA A 84 9.70 -3.51 8.18
N ARG A 85 9.23 -4.45 7.36
CA ARG A 85 9.24 -5.89 7.65
C ARG A 85 10.68 -6.43 7.71
N ILE A 86 11.53 -6.10 6.72
CA ILE A 86 12.96 -6.48 6.73
C ILE A 86 13.66 -5.94 7.98
N ASN A 87 13.40 -4.68 8.34
CA ASN A 87 13.93 -4.08 9.57
C ASN A 87 13.57 -4.90 10.82
N ALA A 88 12.34 -5.42 10.91
CA ALA A 88 11.85 -6.15 12.07
C ALA A 88 12.32 -7.61 12.09
N GLU A 89 12.10 -8.33 11.00
CA GLU A 89 12.38 -9.77 10.90
C GLU A 89 13.88 -10.07 10.89
N GLU A 90 14.65 -9.25 10.18
CA GLU A 90 16.05 -9.54 9.90
C GLU A 90 17.01 -8.61 10.66
N ASN A 91 16.49 -7.64 11.42
CA ASN A 91 17.30 -6.65 12.15
C ASN A 91 18.34 -5.94 11.27
N ARG A 92 18.02 -5.72 9.99
CA ARG A 92 18.87 -5.05 8.99
C ARG A 92 18.06 -4.19 8.05
N GLY A 93 18.73 -3.36 7.25
CA GLY A 93 18.10 -2.62 6.17
C GLY A 93 18.02 -3.44 4.89
N ALA A 94 17.21 -2.97 3.95
CA ALA A 94 17.15 -3.53 2.61
C ALA A 94 18.45 -3.25 1.84
N THR A 95 18.99 -4.29 1.20
CA THR A 95 20.23 -4.25 0.43
C THR A 95 20.03 -3.60 -0.94
N ARG A 96 21.14 -3.24 -1.59
CA ARG A 96 21.12 -2.65 -2.94
C ARG A 96 20.43 -3.56 -3.95
N GLU A 97 20.57 -4.87 -3.80
CA GLU A 97 20.02 -5.90 -4.67
C GLU A 97 18.51 -6.08 -4.47
N GLU A 98 18.02 -5.87 -3.24
CA GLU A 98 16.60 -5.97 -2.89
C GLU A 98 15.80 -4.74 -3.34
N ILE A 99 16.40 -3.55 -3.32
CA ILE A 99 15.70 -2.31 -3.67
C ILE A 99 15.00 -2.35 -5.03
N PRO A 100 15.64 -2.80 -6.14
CA PRO A 100 14.95 -2.89 -7.42
C PRO A 100 13.76 -3.86 -7.40
N VAL A 101 13.84 -4.95 -6.64
CA VAL A 101 12.77 -5.96 -6.54
C VAL A 101 11.57 -5.36 -5.81
N LEU A 102 11.80 -4.74 -4.65
CA LEU A 102 10.75 -4.08 -3.86
C LEU A 102 10.13 -2.90 -4.62
N ALA A 103 10.96 -2.09 -5.29
CA ALA A 103 10.49 -0.96 -6.09
C ALA A 103 9.58 -1.43 -7.24
N LYS A 104 9.96 -2.52 -7.92
CA LYS A 104 9.16 -3.09 -9.01
C LYS A 104 7.80 -3.61 -8.52
N ARG A 105 7.76 -4.26 -7.36
CA ARG A 105 6.49 -4.68 -6.71
C ARG A 105 5.59 -3.48 -6.40
N ALA A 106 6.17 -2.35 -6.02
CA ALA A 106 5.45 -1.10 -5.79
C ALA A 106 5.12 -0.28 -7.06
N GLY A 107 5.27 -0.87 -8.24
CA GLY A 107 4.89 -0.25 -9.52
C GLY A 107 5.94 0.69 -10.12
N TYR A 108 7.15 0.79 -9.54
CA TYR A 108 8.23 1.56 -10.15
C TYR A 108 8.87 0.79 -11.31
N VAL A 109 9.37 1.54 -12.30
CA VAL A 109 10.12 0.96 -13.44
C VAL A 109 11.47 0.39 -12.98
N ASP A 110 12.15 1.10 -12.09
CA ASP A 110 13.45 0.68 -11.53
C ASP A 110 13.69 1.19 -10.09
N GLY A 111 14.78 0.72 -9.48
CA GLY A 111 15.19 1.12 -8.14
C GLY A 111 15.81 2.53 -8.02
N ARG A 112 15.96 3.29 -9.11
CA ARG A 112 16.53 4.65 -9.07
C ARG A 112 15.49 5.68 -8.66
N VAL A 113 14.25 5.50 -9.09
CA VAL A 113 13.14 6.43 -8.80
C VAL A 113 12.85 6.49 -7.29
N VAL A 114 13.04 5.37 -6.59
CA VAL A 114 12.84 5.30 -5.13
C VAL A 114 13.92 6.00 -4.32
N ASN A 115 14.96 6.57 -4.94
CA ASN A 115 15.93 7.42 -4.23
C ASN A 115 15.30 8.69 -3.66
N GLY A 116 14.12 9.11 -4.14
CA GLY A 116 13.37 10.24 -3.57
C GLY A 116 12.89 10.00 -2.12
N TRP A 117 12.81 8.74 -1.68
CA TRP A 117 12.45 8.36 -0.31
C TRP A 117 13.61 8.49 0.68
N ASN A 118 14.84 8.64 0.19
CA ASN A 118 16.04 8.65 1.01
C ASN A 118 16.23 9.99 1.73
N SER A 119 16.48 9.91 3.03
CA SER A 119 16.90 11.01 3.87
C SER A 119 18.25 11.53 3.40
N ARG A 120 18.36 12.85 3.40
CA ARG A 120 19.64 13.56 3.32
C ARG A 120 20.06 13.91 4.73
N PRO A 121 21.36 14.18 4.99
CA PRO A 121 21.76 14.79 6.25
C PRO A 121 20.85 16.01 6.49
N THR A 122 20.17 16.05 7.65
CA THR A 122 19.18 17.08 8.07
C THR A 122 17.75 17.04 7.48
N SER A 123 17.38 16.04 6.67
CA SER A 123 16.03 15.93 6.08
C SER A 123 15.29 14.67 6.54
N VAL A 124 14.13 14.86 7.17
CA VAL A 124 13.25 13.77 7.61
C VAL A 124 12.48 13.23 6.39
N ARG A 125 13.12 12.34 5.61
CA ARG A 125 12.41 11.50 4.63
C ARG A 125 12.02 10.19 5.28
N SER A 126 11.53 9.22 4.52
CA SER A 126 11.04 7.95 5.08
C SER A 126 12.16 6.92 5.26
N ILE A 127 13.26 7.02 4.51
CA ILE A 127 14.32 6.01 4.46
C ILE A 127 15.68 6.59 4.86
N GLU A 128 16.35 6.00 5.84
CA GLU A 128 17.74 6.28 6.18
C GLU A 128 18.70 5.35 5.42
N ASN A 129 19.80 5.89 4.92
CA ASN A 129 20.90 5.08 4.38
C ASN A 129 21.97 4.91 5.46
N LYS A 130 22.25 3.67 5.87
CA LYS A 130 23.33 3.34 6.81
C LYS A 130 24.12 2.17 6.22
N ASP A 131 25.44 2.34 6.09
CA ASP A 131 26.36 1.31 5.57
C ASP A 131 25.94 0.68 4.22
N GLY A 132 25.31 1.48 3.35
CA GLY A 132 24.83 1.02 2.04
C GLY A 132 23.48 0.27 2.05
N ALA A 133 22.89 0.05 3.23
CA ALA A 133 21.55 -0.49 3.40
C ALA A 133 20.53 0.62 3.67
N ARG A 134 19.27 0.35 3.30
CA ARG A 134 18.12 1.26 3.47
C ARG A 134 17.24 0.81 4.61
N PHE A 135 17.03 1.69 5.58
CA PHE A 135 16.18 1.43 6.72
C PHE A 135 15.01 2.39 6.74
N LEU A 136 13.82 1.90 7.05
CA LEU A 136 12.68 2.77 7.34
C LEU A 136 12.88 3.47 8.69
N ASN A 137 12.63 4.78 8.75
CA ASN A 137 12.61 5.52 10.02
C ASN A 137 11.19 5.67 10.57
N GLN A 138 11.06 6.29 11.75
CA GLN A 138 9.79 6.39 12.44
C GLN A 138 8.73 7.15 11.64
N ALA A 139 9.10 8.27 11.01
CA ALA A 139 8.19 9.03 10.16
C ALA A 139 7.70 8.22 8.95
N GLY A 140 8.58 7.40 8.36
CA GLY A 140 8.22 6.45 7.32
C GLY A 140 7.23 5.40 7.80
N LEU A 141 7.44 4.82 8.99
CA LEU A 141 6.55 3.82 9.57
C LEU A 141 5.16 4.39 9.87
N ASP A 142 5.10 5.60 10.44
CA ASP A 142 3.83 6.26 10.73
C ASP A 142 3.06 6.58 9.44
N TYR A 143 3.78 6.98 8.38
CA TYR A 143 3.18 7.21 7.06
C TYR A 143 2.63 5.93 6.45
N VAL A 144 3.35 4.80 6.53
CA VAL A 144 2.88 3.49 6.04
C VAL A 144 1.59 3.08 6.74
N LYS A 145 1.53 3.18 8.07
CA LYS A 145 0.33 2.86 8.86
C LYS A 145 -0.86 3.72 8.44
N LYS A 146 -0.64 5.03 8.28
CA LYS A 146 -1.67 5.95 7.80
C LYS A 146 -2.17 5.57 6.40
N CYS A 147 -1.29 5.19 5.48
CA CYS A 147 -1.70 4.75 4.14
C CYS A 147 -2.50 3.44 4.18
N ALA A 148 -2.10 2.48 5.01
CA ALA A 148 -2.85 1.23 5.19
C ALA A 148 -4.25 1.47 5.76
N ASP A 149 -4.37 2.33 6.77
CA ASP A 149 -5.66 2.75 7.35
C ASP A 149 -6.57 3.37 6.29
N LYS A 150 -6.02 4.22 5.42
CA LYS A 150 -6.76 4.85 4.32
C LYS A 150 -7.24 3.86 3.26
N LEU A 151 -6.53 2.75 3.10
CA LEU A 151 -6.88 1.66 2.18
C LEU A 151 -7.79 0.61 2.82
N GLY A 152 -8.03 0.67 4.14
CA GLY A 152 -8.74 -0.38 4.86
C GLY A 152 -7.97 -1.70 4.94
N ILE A 153 -6.63 -1.63 4.92
CA ILE A 153 -5.73 -2.77 4.98
C ILE A 153 -5.20 -2.94 6.41
N THR A 154 -5.23 -4.16 6.92
CA THR A 154 -4.49 -4.56 8.12
C THR A 154 -3.13 -5.10 7.70
N LEU A 155 -2.07 -4.42 8.12
CA LEU A 155 -0.70 -4.88 7.86
C LEU A 155 -0.38 -6.05 8.79
N VAL A 156 -0.02 -7.17 8.19
CA VAL A 156 0.38 -8.38 8.90
C VAL A 156 1.87 -8.33 9.19
N GLY A 157 2.29 -9.04 10.25
CA GLY A 157 3.67 -9.20 10.71
C GLY A 157 4.28 -7.97 11.37
N GLU A 158 5.41 -8.19 12.05
CA GLU A 158 6.08 -7.13 12.81
C GLU A 158 6.74 -6.13 11.88
N MET A 159 6.56 -4.84 12.17
CA MET A 159 7.20 -3.76 11.42
C MET A 159 7.96 -2.88 12.39
N SER A 160 9.21 -2.58 12.05
CA SER A 160 10.06 -1.73 12.88
C SER A 160 10.67 -0.59 12.08
N ALA A 161 10.84 0.53 12.78
CA ALA A 161 11.63 1.65 12.33
C ALA A 161 12.99 1.64 13.02
N VAL A 162 14.01 2.16 12.37
CA VAL A 162 15.25 2.53 13.05
C VAL A 162 15.21 3.99 13.49
N PRO A 163 15.85 4.34 14.61
CA PRO A 163 16.00 5.73 15.02
C PRO A 163 16.72 6.54 13.94
N THR A 164 16.17 7.73 13.67
CA THR A 164 16.87 8.79 12.95
C THR A 164 18.04 9.27 13.82
N PRO A 165 19.25 9.48 13.29
CA PRO A 165 20.31 10.15 14.04
C PRO A 165 19.79 11.51 14.52
N GLU A 166 19.96 11.82 15.80
CA GLU A 166 19.63 13.15 16.33
C GLU A 166 20.42 14.21 15.54
N ALA A 167 19.73 15.28 15.14
CA ALA A 167 20.26 16.35 14.30
C ALA A 167 21.19 17.29 15.07
#